data_AF-A0A1S9CCH8-F1
#
_entry.id   AF-A0A1S9CCH8-F1
#
_cell.length_a   1.000
_cell.length_b   1.000
_cell.length_c   1.000
_cell.angle_alpha   90.00
_cell.angle_beta   90.00
_cell.angle_gamma   90.00
#
_symmetry.space_group_name_H-M   'P 1'
#
loop_
_entity.id
_entity.type
_entity.pdbx_description
1 polymer ?
#
loop_
_entity_poly.entity_id
_entity_poly.type
_entity_poly.pdbx_seq_one_letter_code
_entity_poly.pdbx_strand_id
1 'polypeptide(L)'
;MNHEPINDYFKTLNTEIVKSAEFVNWTQFGSGNAGYSEAVFIHPTDPNIVFNFPDMFNSYRSTDGGSTWLSLTLPTPKGGGF
;
A
#
# COMPACT_ATOMS: atom_id res chain seq x y z
N MET A 1 -23.20 -19.70 0.76
CA MET A 1 -24.33 -18.88 1.25
C MET A 1 -24.43 -17.72 0.27
N ASN A 2 -25.49 -17.66 -0.53
CA ASN A 2 -25.65 -16.56 -1.49
C ASN A 2 -26.13 -15.35 -0.69
N HIS A 3 -25.29 -14.34 -0.57
CA HIS A 3 -25.69 -13.08 0.04
C HIS A 3 -26.31 -12.22 -1.05
N GLU A 4 -27.57 -11.84 -0.84
CA GLU A 4 -28.21 -10.85 -1.70
C GLU A 4 -27.43 -9.53 -1.62
N PRO A 5 -27.24 -8.82 -2.75
CA PRO A 5 -26.58 -7.51 -2.73
C PRO A 5 -27.35 -6.53 -1.85
N ILE A 6 -26.61 -5.71 -1.10
CA ILE A 6 -27.19 -4.72 -0.17
C ILE A 6 -28.07 -3.68 -0.88
N ASN A 7 -27.77 -3.36 -2.14
CA ASN A 7 -28.54 -2.42 -2.97
C ASN A 7 -28.18 -2.60 -4.46
N ASP A 8 -28.86 -1.83 -5.32
CA ASP A 8 -28.66 -1.85 -6.77
C ASP A 8 -27.22 -1.51 -7.18
N TYR A 9 -26.55 -0.62 -6.45
CA TYR A 9 -25.14 -0.29 -6.71
C TYR A 9 -24.24 -1.51 -6.57
N PHE A 10 -24.35 -2.26 -5.46
CA PHE A 10 -23.56 -3.48 -5.27
C PHE A 10 -24.02 -4.62 -6.19
N LYS A 11 -25.28 -4.64 -6.60
CA LYS A 11 -25.76 -5.58 -7.63
C LYS A 11 -25.03 -5.34 -8.95
N THR A 12 -24.96 -4.09 -9.42
CA THR A 12 -24.23 -3.72 -10.63
C THR A 12 -22.74 -4.02 -10.51
N LEU A 13 -22.10 -3.67 -9.38
CA LEU A 13 -20.67 -3.98 -9.16
C LEU A 13 -20.37 -5.49 -9.21
N ASN A 14 -21.33 -6.35 -8.86
CA ASN A 14 -21.15 -7.81 -8.88
C ASN A 14 -21.37 -8.44 -10.27
N THR A 15 -22.03 -7.74 -11.20
CA THR A 15 -22.41 -8.30 -12.50
C THR A 15 -21.71 -7.62 -13.69
N GLU A 16 -21.17 -6.42 -13.50
CA GLU A 16 -20.65 -5.59 -14.58
C GLU A 16 -19.29 -4.99 -14.22
N ILE A 17 -18.47 -4.72 -15.25
CA ILE A 17 -17.24 -3.93 -15.09
C ILE A 17 -17.63 -2.46 -15.05
N VAL A 18 -17.66 -1.86 -13.86
CA VAL A 18 -17.94 -0.44 -13.68
C VAL A 18 -16.63 0.34 -13.64
N LYS A 19 -16.41 1.23 -14.61
CA LYS A 19 -15.23 2.13 -14.61
C LYS A 19 -15.38 3.09 -13.42
N SER A 20 -14.33 3.21 -12.61
CA SER A 20 -14.26 4.25 -11.57
C SER A 20 -14.40 5.64 -12.19
N ALA A 21 -15.09 6.54 -11.52
CA ALA A 21 -15.19 7.92 -11.97
C ALA A 21 -13.83 8.62 -11.88
N GLU A 22 -13.58 9.55 -12.80
CA GLU A 22 -12.26 10.18 -12.99
C GLU A 22 -11.89 11.21 -11.92
N PHE A 23 -12.64 11.29 -10.82
CA PHE A 23 -12.33 12.17 -9.69
C PHE A 23 -11.17 11.66 -8.82
N VAL A 24 -10.82 10.37 -8.92
CA VAL A 24 -9.64 9.78 -8.25
C VAL A 24 -8.58 9.45 -9.27
N ASN A 25 -7.41 10.05 -9.12
CA ASN A 25 -6.22 9.64 -9.85
C ASN A 25 -5.34 8.76 -8.95
N TRP A 26 -5.11 7.52 -9.35
CA TRP A 26 -4.22 6.61 -8.64
C TRP A 26 -2.80 6.76 -9.19
N THR A 27 -1.85 7.11 -8.32
CA THR A 27 -0.44 7.21 -8.67
C THR A 27 0.39 6.22 -7.87
N GLN A 28 1.40 5.63 -8.52
CA GLN A 28 2.40 4.82 -7.83
C GLN A 28 3.24 5.72 -6.94
N PHE A 29 3.26 5.46 -5.63
CA PHE A 29 4.01 6.26 -4.66
C PHE A 29 5.00 5.46 -3.81
N GLY A 30 4.97 4.13 -3.85
CA GLY A 30 5.93 3.29 -3.11
C GLY A 30 7.33 3.31 -3.76
N SER A 31 8.36 2.87 -3.02
CA SER A 31 9.78 2.85 -3.41
C SER A 31 10.13 2.10 -4.70
N GLY A 32 9.17 1.40 -5.31
CA GLY A 32 9.41 0.44 -6.39
C GLY A 32 10.14 -0.80 -5.87
N ASN A 33 10.15 -1.87 -6.68
CA ASN A 33 10.85 -3.14 -6.44
C ASN A 33 10.12 -4.22 -5.61
N ALA A 34 8.80 -4.15 -5.48
CA ALA A 34 8.01 -5.16 -4.78
C ALA A 34 6.65 -5.37 -5.45
N GLY A 35 6.19 -6.63 -5.50
CA GLY A 35 4.88 -6.98 -6.09
C GLY A 35 3.71 -6.68 -5.16
N TYR A 36 3.99 -6.53 -3.87
CA TYR A 36 3.01 -6.32 -2.79
C TYR A 36 3.65 -5.56 -1.62
N SER A 37 2.82 -4.88 -0.82
CA SER A 37 3.24 -4.26 0.44
C SER A 37 2.47 -4.83 1.62
N GLU A 38 3.20 -5.34 2.61
CA GLU A 38 2.65 -5.95 3.82
C GLU A 38 2.03 -4.91 4.74
N ALA A 39 2.62 -3.72 4.79
CA ALA A 39 2.09 -2.62 5.58
C ALA A 39 2.60 -1.26 5.10
N VAL A 40 1.75 -0.25 5.29
CA VAL A 40 2.10 1.17 5.17
C VAL A 40 1.63 1.88 6.43
N PHE A 41 2.53 2.65 7.05
CA PHE A 41 2.23 3.43 8.24
C PHE A 41 2.59 4.90 8.00
N ILE A 42 1.65 5.79 8.28
CA ILE A 42 1.86 7.24 8.22
C ILE A 42 1.90 7.75 9.66
N HIS A 43 2.88 8.60 9.98
CA HIS A 43 2.99 9.14 11.34
C HIS A 43 1.76 10.01 11.67
N PRO A 44 1.13 9.83 12.85
CA PRO A 44 -0.18 10.42 13.15
C PRO A 44 -0.17 11.95 13.27
N THR A 45 1.00 12.56 13.54
CA THR A 45 1.14 14.02 13.69
C THR A 45 2.05 14.66 12.64
N ASP A 46 2.72 13.88 11.80
CA ASP A 46 3.60 14.40 10.76
C ASP A 46 3.39 13.61 9.46
N PRO A 47 2.54 14.09 8.53
CA PRO A 47 2.21 13.37 7.32
C PRO A 47 3.39 13.18 6.37
N ASN A 48 4.51 13.88 6.58
CA ASN A 48 5.71 13.68 5.75
C ASN A 48 6.45 12.38 6.09
N ILE A 49 6.26 11.87 7.31
CA ILE A 49 6.93 10.65 7.77
C ILE A 49 6.06 9.44 7.42
N VAL A 50 6.54 8.63 6.49
CA VAL A 50 5.85 7.41 6.04
C VAL A 50 6.81 6.23 6.09
N PHE A 51 6.31 5.09 6.56
CA PHE A 51 7.00 3.81 6.53
C PHE A 51 6.27 2.84 5.61
N ASN A 52 7.03 2.17 4.74
CA ASN A 52 6.53 1.16 3.83
C ASN A 52 7.31 -0.14 4.04
N PHE A 53 6.58 -1.25 4.13
CA PHE A 53 7.11 -2.60 4.38
C PHE A 53 6.72 -3.51 3.21
N PRO A 54 7.42 -3.40 2.08
CA PRO A 54 7.21 -4.29 0.96
C PRO A 54 7.70 -5.71 1.24
N ASP A 55 7.30 -6.64 0.38
CA ASP A 55 7.74 -8.03 0.43
C ASP A 55 9.28 -8.19 0.44
N MET A 56 9.72 -9.41 0.74
CA MET A 56 11.13 -9.79 0.83
C MET A 56 11.92 -9.06 1.94
N PHE A 57 11.25 -8.77 3.06
CA PHE A 57 11.89 -8.19 4.26
C PHE A 57 12.53 -6.81 4.04
N ASN A 58 12.04 -6.09 3.04
CA ASN A 58 12.48 -4.74 2.79
C ASN A 58 11.74 -3.77 3.72
N SER A 59 12.39 -2.66 4.04
CA SER A 59 11.79 -1.61 4.86
C SER A 59 12.26 -0.27 4.35
N TYR A 60 11.34 0.67 4.20
CA TYR A 60 11.64 2.00 3.68
C TYR A 60 11.00 3.07 4.55
N ARG A 61 11.68 4.22 4.63
CA ARG A 61 11.16 5.45 5.24
C ARG A 61 11.19 6.58 4.23
N SER A 62 10.10 7.31 4.16
CA SER A 62 10.03 8.63 3.53
C SER A 62 9.97 9.73 4.60
N THR A 63 10.53 10.89 4.27
CA THR A 63 10.41 12.12 5.08
C THR A 63 9.84 13.28 4.27
N ASP A 64 9.20 12.99 3.13
CA ASP A 64 8.62 13.94 2.18
C ASP A 64 7.26 13.44 1.64
N GLY A 65 6.52 12.70 2.48
CA GLY A 65 5.16 12.26 2.19
C GLY A 65 5.06 11.15 1.15
N GLY A 66 6.13 10.38 0.95
CA GLY A 66 6.22 9.30 -0.04
C GLY A 66 6.75 9.73 -1.41
N SER A 67 7.30 10.94 -1.54
CA SER A 67 7.91 11.41 -2.80
C SER A 67 9.26 10.73 -3.04
N THR A 68 10.05 10.54 -1.99
CA THR A 68 11.31 9.79 -1.99
C THR A 68 11.40 8.83 -0.80
N TRP A 69 12.20 7.77 -0.97
CA TRP A 69 12.31 6.68 0.00
C TRP A 69 13.77 6.33 0.28
N LEU A 70 14.06 6.11 1.56
CA LEU A 70 15.34 5.62 2.05
C LEU A 70 15.17 4.19 2.59
N SER A 71 16.04 3.28 2.16
CA SER A 71 16.08 1.92 2.70
C SER A 71 16.49 1.94 4.17
N LEU A 72 15.72 1.23 4.99
CA LEU A 72 16.05 0.96 6.37
C LEU A 72 16.75 -0.40 6.45
N THR A 73 18.06 -0.38 6.68
CA THR A 73 18.77 -1.60 7.04
C THR A 73 18.52 -1.87 8.51
N LEU A 74 17.65 -2.82 8.82
CA LEU A 74 17.63 -3.40 10.16
C LEU A 74 18.98 -4.10 10.37
N PRO A 75 19.63 -3.95 11.53
CA PRO A 75 20.77 -4.78 11.88
C PRO A 75 20.28 -6.21 11.99
N THR A 76 20.33 -6.96 10.89
CA THR A 76 20.08 -8.39 10.90
C THR A 76 21.20 -9.05 11.69
N PRO A 77 20.90 -9.97 12.63
CA PRO A 77 21.92 -10.88 13.09
C PRO A 77 22.48 -11.60 11.86
N LYS A 78 23.80 -11.49 11.63
CA LYS A 78 24.46 -12.18 10.53
C LYS A 78 24.09 -13.67 10.58
N GLY A 79 23.27 -14.13 9.64
CA GLY A 79 22.89 -15.55 9.51
C GLY A 79 21.40 -15.86 9.65
N GLY A 80 20.54 -14.89 9.96
CA GLY A 80 19.08 -15.09 9.96
C GLY A 80 18.47 -14.84 8.58
N GLY A 81 18.73 -15.73 7.63
CA GLY A 81 17.79 -15.91 6.52
C GLY A 81 16.52 -16.59 7.05
N PHE A 82 15.37 -16.16 6.55
CA PHE A 82 14.21 -17.06 6.51
C PHE A 82 14.37 -18.00 5.33
#